data_AF-A0A9C9UAT6-F1
#
_entry.id   AF-A0A9C9UAT6-F1
#
_cell.length_a   1.000
_cell.length_b   1.000
_cell.length_c   1.000
_cell.angle_alpha   90.00
_cell.angle_beta   90.00
_cell.angle_gamma   90.00
#
_symmetry.space_group_name_H-M   'P 1'
#
loop_
_entity.id
_entity.type
_entity.pdbx_description
1 polymer ?
#
loop_
_entity_poly.entity_id
_entity_poly.type
_entity_poly.pdbx_seq_one_letter_code
_entity_poly.pdbx_strand_id
1 'polypeptide(L)'
;MPVHMSLYAGVSRQIQAIFARYTPLIEPLSLDEAFLDVRASERLFGPAAEIARRIKREVREELGLVVSTGVAPNKFLAKIASDLDKPDGFVEVAADGVQAFLDPLPVSRLWGVGRVTGAALQKRGIRTIADLRRQPAEMLRRQFGEHGQQLWRLAHGIDERPVVAEHEAKSISHETTFARDIADPDILRAVLLDLTEQVAWRLRRHGKRGRTVQLKLRFDDFRTVTRAHSLRDATDATQAIWQTVSQLLDRELAQGIPPLRLLGMGVSGFDEDADSGRQGDLFAGAAAESEAVDRIADDINARFGGKVLQRARGCHKGR
;
A
#
# COMPACT_ATOMS: atom_id res chain seq x y z
N MET A 1 20.29 7.97 -11.11
CA MET A 1 19.74 7.21 -12.25
C MET A 1 18.22 7.37 -12.29
N PRO A 2 17.59 7.41 -13.48
CA PRO A 2 16.14 7.47 -13.59
C PRO A 2 15.46 6.20 -13.05
N VAL A 3 14.28 6.33 -12.46
CA VAL A 3 13.53 5.22 -11.85
C VAL A 3 12.76 4.45 -12.93
N HIS A 4 13.00 3.13 -13.02
CA HIS A 4 12.32 2.25 -13.97
C HIS A 4 11.32 1.32 -13.27
N MET A 5 10.16 1.86 -12.90
CA MET A 5 9.16 1.11 -12.11
C MET A 5 8.62 -0.14 -12.81
N SER A 6 8.51 -0.14 -14.15
CA SER A 6 8.06 -1.31 -14.92
C SER A 6 9.03 -2.49 -14.81
N LEU A 7 10.34 -2.21 -14.81
CA LEU A 7 11.38 -3.21 -14.62
C LEU A 7 11.30 -3.82 -13.22
N TYR A 8 11.22 -2.98 -12.18
CA TYR A 8 11.13 -3.44 -10.79
C TYR A 8 9.89 -4.29 -10.54
N ALA A 9 8.73 -3.90 -11.10
CA ALA A 9 7.52 -4.71 -11.02
C ALA A 9 7.64 -6.04 -11.79
N GLY A 10 8.37 -6.06 -12.92
CA GLY A 10 8.67 -7.28 -13.66
C GLY A 10 9.51 -8.26 -12.85
N VAL A 11 10.60 -7.78 -12.26
CA VAL A 11 11.48 -8.57 -11.39
C VAL A 11 10.75 -9.06 -10.14
N SER A 12 9.93 -8.21 -9.52
CA SER A 12 9.10 -8.58 -8.37
C SER A 12 8.20 -9.78 -8.68
N ARG A 13 7.53 -9.79 -9.84
CA ARG A 13 6.73 -10.94 -10.28
C ARG A 13 7.55 -12.22 -10.47
N GLN A 14 8.78 -12.12 -10.95
CA GLN A 14 9.67 -13.28 -11.09
C GLN A 14 10.07 -13.85 -9.73
N ILE A 15 10.41 -12.98 -8.77
CA ILE A 15 10.69 -13.39 -7.38
C ILE A 15 9.46 -14.05 -6.75
N GLN A 16 8.27 -13.47 -6.90
CA GLN A 16 7.02 -14.06 -6.42
C GLN A 16 6.73 -15.42 -7.06
N ALA A 17 7.07 -15.60 -8.34
CA ALA A 17 6.93 -16.89 -9.01
C ALA A 17 7.86 -17.97 -8.41
N ILE A 18 9.06 -17.59 -7.94
CA ILE A 18 9.94 -18.49 -7.18
C ILE A 18 9.30 -18.83 -5.83
N PHE A 19 8.76 -17.85 -5.11
CA PHE A 19 8.07 -18.08 -3.83
C PHE A 19 6.89 -19.06 -3.98
N ALA A 20 6.11 -18.91 -5.05
CA ALA A 20 4.92 -19.72 -5.32
C ALA A 20 5.22 -21.21 -5.54
N ARG A 21 6.48 -21.59 -5.80
CA ARG A 21 6.92 -23.00 -5.88
C ARG A 21 6.88 -23.69 -4.51
N TYR A 22 7.01 -22.92 -3.43
CA TYR A 22 7.19 -23.42 -2.08
C TYR A 22 5.93 -23.31 -1.22
N THR A 23 5.10 -22.28 -1.44
CA THR A 23 3.84 -22.13 -0.72
C THR A 23 2.87 -21.22 -1.47
N PRO A 24 1.55 -21.47 -1.44
CA PRO A 24 0.55 -20.52 -1.91
C PRO A 24 0.31 -19.38 -0.91
N LEU A 25 0.76 -19.50 0.35
CA LEU A 25 0.57 -18.49 1.39
C LEU A 25 1.67 -17.44 1.33
N ILE A 26 1.50 -16.48 0.41
CA ILE A 26 2.44 -15.38 0.16
C ILE A 26 1.73 -14.05 0.40
N GLU A 27 2.25 -13.25 1.32
CA GLU A 27 1.75 -11.89 1.64
C GLU A 27 2.80 -10.86 1.23
N PRO A 28 2.71 -10.25 0.03
CA PRO A 28 3.59 -9.16 -0.38
C PRO A 28 3.41 -7.93 0.51
N LEU A 29 4.52 -7.31 0.92
CA LEU A 29 4.54 -6.04 1.65
C LEU A 29 4.92 -4.87 0.74
N SER A 30 5.81 -5.14 -0.22
CA SER A 30 6.32 -4.19 -1.22
C SER A 30 6.74 -4.98 -2.47
N LEU A 31 7.34 -4.31 -3.46
CA LEU A 31 7.88 -4.98 -4.63
C LEU A 31 9.01 -5.97 -4.29
N ASP A 32 9.71 -5.76 -3.19
CA ASP A 32 10.93 -6.47 -2.80
C ASP A 32 10.82 -7.22 -1.46
N GLU A 33 9.66 -7.18 -0.79
CA GLU A 33 9.43 -7.88 0.48
C GLU A 33 8.10 -8.66 0.46
N ALA A 34 8.13 -9.90 0.98
CA ALA A 34 6.94 -10.71 1.19
C ALA A 34 7.12 -11.64 2.41
N PHE A 35 6.01 -11.97 3.08
CA PHE A 35 5.96 -13.07 4.04
C PHE A 35 5.52 -14.36 3.35
N LEU A 36 6.11 -15.47 3.74
CA LEU A 36 5.76 -16.81 3.28
C LEU A 36 5.44 -17.68 4.49
N ASP A 37 4.29 -18.36 4.49
CA ASP A 37 4.01 -19.42 5.45
C ASP A 37 4.32 -20.78 4.82
N VAL A 38 5.37 -21.43 5.30
CA VAL A 38 5.91 -22.68 4.76
C VAL A 38 5.61 -23.89 5.63
N ARG A 39 4.84 -23.75 6.72
CA ARG A 39 4.59 -24.82 7.70
C ARG A 39 4.01 -26.09 7.04
N ALA A 40 3.07 -25.92 6.13
CA ALA A 40 2.47 -27.03 5.39
C ALA A 40 3.40 -27.65 4.34
N SER A 41 4.48 -26.93 3.99
CA SER A 41 5.42 -27.29 2.93
C SER A 41 6.67 -28.01 3.46
N GLU A 42 6.88 -28.01 4.79
CA GLU A 42 8.10 -28.57 5.39
C GLU A 42 8.29 -30.06 5.11
N ARG A 43 7.19 -30.82 5.02
CA ARG A 43 7.24 -32.25 4.68
C ARG A 43 7.78 -32.52 3.28
N LEU A 44 7.57 -31.59 2.34
CA LEU A 44 7.97 -31.75 0.95
C LEU A 44 9.37 -31.19 0.69
N PHE A 45 9.71 -30.07 1.32
CA PHE A 45 10.91 -29.30 0.99
C PHE A 45 11.94 -29.21 2.12
N GLY A 46 11.67 -29.83 3.27
CA GLY A 46 12.50 -29.75 4.47
C GLY A 46 12.11 -28.57 5.38
N PRO A 47 12.80 -28.40 6.53
CA PRO A 47 12.50 -27.35 7.50
C PRO A 47 12.48 -25.94 6.87
N ALA A 48 11.75 -24.99 7.47
CA ALA A 48 11.65 -23.62 6.98
C ALA A 48 13.00 -22.96 6.64
N ALA A 49 14.05 -23.23 7.43
CA ALA A 49 15.40 -22.75 7.17
C ALA A 49 16.01 -23.27 5.86
N GLU A 50 15.76 -24.54 5.52
CA GLU A 50 16.18 -25.10 4.23
C GLU A 50 15.41 -24.48 3.07
N ILE A 51 14.09 -24.36 3.20
CA ILE A 51 13.24 -23.72 2.19
C ILE A 51 13.74 -22.30 1.90
N ALA A 52 13.99 -21.51 2.93
CA ALA A 52 14.52 -20.16 2.81
C ALA A 52 15.89 -20.12 2.12
N ARG A 53 16.81 -21.03 2.45
CA ARG A 53 18.11 -21.14 1.76
C ARG A 53 17.97 -21.53 0.29
N ARG A 54 17.03 -22.42 -0.05
CA ARG A 54 16.75 -22.80 -1.45
C ARG A 54 16.20 -21.62 -2.23
N ILE A 55 15.24 -20.87 -1.67
CA ILE A 55 14.70 -19.65 -2.28
C ILE A 55 15.81 -18.63 -2.54
N LYS A 56 16.68 -18.34 -1.56
CA LYS A 56 17.83 -17.44 -1.75
C LYS A 56 18.70 -17.86 -2.93
N ARG A 57 19.03 -19.15 -3.01
CA ARG A 57 19.85 -19.72 -4.08
C ARG A 57 19.16 -19.59 -5.44
N GLU A 58 17.90 -19.96 -5.55
CA GLU A 58 17.14 -19.86 -6.81
C GLU A 58 17.00 -18.42 -7.29
N VAL A 59 16.73 -17.47 -6.41
CA VAL A 59 16.71 -16.03 -6.77
C VAL A 59 18.06 -15.57 -7.30
N ARG A 60 19.15 -16.05 -6.70
CA ARG A 60 20.52 -15.74 -7.14
C ARG A 60 20.85 -16.37 -8.50
N GLU A 61 20.49 -17.63 -8.71
CA GLU A 61 20.78 -18.38 -9.92
C GLU A 61 19.93 -17.91 -11.11
N GLU A 62 18.64 -17.67 -10.91
CA GLU A 62 17.72 -17.33 -11.99
C GLU A 62 17.69 -15.84 -12.34
N LEU A 63 17.86 -14.97 -11.34
CA LEU A 63 17.69 -13.52 -11.51
C LEU A 63 18.99 -12.74 -11.31
N GLY A 64 20.05 -13.37 -10.82
CA GLY A 64 21.32 -12.70 -10.50
C GLY A 64 21.24 -11.79 -9.26
N LEU A 65 20.13 -11.83 -8.51
CA LEU A 65 19.85 -10.95 -7.38
C LEU A 65 20.15 -11.63 -6.04
N VAL A 66 20.43 -10.84 -5.01
CA VAL A 66 20.53 -11.34 -3.62
C VAL A 66 19.31 -10.89 -2.84
N VAL A 67 18.81 -11.76 -1.97
CA VAL A 67 17.71 -11.44 -1.04
C VAL A 67 18.15 -11.79 0.36
N SER A 68 17.78 -10.98 1.35
CA SER A 68 17.99 -11.33 2.77
C SER A 68 16.74 -12.02 3.31
N THR A 69 16.91 -12.99 4.19
CA THR A 69 15.79 -13.81 4.67
C THR A 69 15.82 -13.99 6.17
N GLY A 70 14.65 -13.82 6.79
CA GLY A 70 14.43 -14.10 8.21
C GLY A 70 13.47 -15.28 8.35
N VAL A 71 13.84 -16.28 9.15
CA VAL A 71 13.01 -17.44 9.46
C VAL A 71 12.68 -17.39 10.95
N ALA A 72 11.40 -17.38 11.31
CA ALA A 72 10.97 -17.28 12.69
C ALA A 72 9.55 -17.84 12.90
N PRO A 73 9.09 -18.05 14.15
CA PRO A 73 7.78 -18.64 14.45
C PRO A 73 6.57 -17.78 14.07
N ASN A 74 6.76 -16.47 13.84
CA ASN A 74 5.70 -15.55 13.43
C ASN A 74 6.21 -14.42 12.52
N LYS A 75 5.27 -13.72 11.87
CA LYS A 75 5.54 -12.65 10.89
C LYS A 75 6.42 -11.54 11.45
N PHE A 76 6.09 -11.04 12.63
CA PHE A 76 6.83 -9.97 13.28
C PHE A 76 8.31 -10.32 13.49
N LEU A 77 8.60 -11.50 14.05
CA LEU A 77 9.97 -11.94 14.29
C LEU A 77 10.72 -12.16 12.97
N ALA A 78 10.06 -12.75 11.97
CA ALA A 78 10.65 -12.99 10.65
C ALA A 78 11.05 -11.68 9.96
N LYS A 79 10.21 -10.63 10.08
CA LYS A 79 10.51 -9.29 9.58
C LYS A 79 11.78 -8.73 10.21
N ILE A 80 11.87 -8.72 11.54
CA ILE A 80 13.05 -8.22 12.25
C ILE A 80 14.29 -9.02 11.82
N ALA A 81 14.20 -10.35 11.83
CA ALA A 81 15.30 -11.23 11.45
C ALA A 81 15.82 -10.92 10.03
N SER A 82 14.92 -10.71 9.07
CA SER A 82 15.30 -10.38 7.68
C SER A 82 16.05 -9.05 7.52
N ASP A 83 15.91 -8.14 8.49
CA ASP A 83 16.48 -6.78 8.47
C ASP A 83 17.80 -6.65 9.25
N LEU A 84 18.26 -7.70 9.95
CA LEU A 84 19.46 -7.61 10.80
C LEU A 84 20.77 -7.77 10.04
N ASP A 85 20.85 -8.76 9.16
CA ASP A 85 22.09 -9.12 8.44
C ASP A 85 22.08 -8.70 6.96
N LYS A 86 21.33 -7.65 6.60
CA LYS A 86 21.32 -7.12 5.23
C LYS A 86 22.71 -6.51 4.87
N PRO A 87 23.20 -6.66 3.62
CA PRO A 87 22.62 -7.37 2.48
C PRO A 87 22.99 -8.86 2.43
N ASP A 88 22.23 -9.65 1.66
CA ASP A 88 22.37 -11.11 1.51
C ASP A 88 22.36 -11.91 2.82
N GLY A 89 21.73 -11.38 3.87
CA GLY A 89 21.65 -12.00 5.19
C GLY A 89 20.76 -13.23 5.26
N PHE A 90 21.01 -14.07 6.27
CA PHE A 90 20.13 -15.16 6.66
C PHE A 90 20.10 -15.25 8.18
N VAL A 91 18.93 -15.01 8.77
CA VAL A 91 18.75 -15.05 10.23
C VAL A 91 17.62 -15.99 10.58
N GLU A 92 17.90 -16.96 11.45
CA GLU A 92 16.91 -17.91 11.97
C GLU A 92 16.70 -17.67 13.47
N VAL A 93 15.44 -17.53 13.87
CA VAL A 93 15.04 -17.34 15.26
C VAL A 93 14.26 -18.58 15.69
N ALA A 94 14.85 -19.39 16.56
CA ALA A 94 14.19 -20.56 17.13
C ALA A 94 13.11 -20.15 18.15
N ALA A 95 12.08 -20.99 18.33
CA ALA A 95 10.94 -20.69 19.19
C ALA A 95 11.31 -20.53 20.68
N ASP A 96 12.32 -21.27 21.14
CA ASP A 96 12.89 -21.19 22.49
C ASP A 96 13.87 -20.01 22.66
N GLY A 97 14.40 -19.48 21.56
CA GLY A 97 15.35 -18.36 21.52
C GLY A 97 14.73 -16.97 21.39
N VAL A 98 13.39 -16.85 21.32
CA VAL A 98 12.70 -15.58 20.97
C VAL A 98 13.08 -14.41 21.89
N GLN A 99 13.12 -14.63 23.21
CA GLN A 99 13.43 -13.54 24.14
C GLN A 99 14.90 -13.13 24.08
N ALA A 100 15.81 -14.11 23.97
CA ALA A 100 17.23 -13.84 23.82
C ALA A 100 17.52 -13.04 22.53
N PHE A 101 16.77 -13.30 21.47
CA PHE A 101 16.81 -12.55 20.22
C PHE A 101 16.25 -11.13 20.35
N LEU A 102 15.08 -10.96 21.00
CA LEU A 102 14.38 -9.68 21.07
C LEU A 102 14.96 -8.71 22.11
N ASP A 103 15.20 -9.17 23.33
CA ASP A 103 15.58 -8.35 24.47
C ASP A 103 16.71 -7.32 24.19
N PRO A 104 17.81 -7.67 23.50
CA PRO A 104 18.90 -6.72 23.26
C PRO A 104 18.59 -5.67 22.18
N LEU A 105 17.54 -5.86 21.37
CA LEU A 105 17.24 -4.96 20.27
C LEU A 105 16.68 -3.62 20.78
N PRO A 106 16.96 -2.51 20.06
CA PRO A 106 16.34 -1.23 20.40
C PRO A 106 14.83 -1.28 20.13
N VAL A 107 14.05 -0.58 20.95
CA VAL A 107 12.58 -0.57 20.87
C VAL A 107 12.05 -0.05 19.53
N SER A 108 12.86 0.72 18.80
CA SER A 108 12.56 1.20 17.44
C SER A 108 12.49 0.09 16.38
N ARG A 109 12.99 -1.12 16.68
CA ARG A 109 12.85 -2.30 15.81
C ARG A 109 11.45 -2.93 15.89
N LEU A 110 10.66 -2.60 16.92
CA LEU A 110 9.30 -3.10 17.02
C LEU A 110 8.41 -2.52 15.92
N TRP A 111 7.65 -3.40 15.26
CA TRP A 111 6.68 -2.99 14.27
C TRP A 111 5.62 -2.08 14.92
N GLY A 112 5.48 -0.87 14.40
CA GLY A 112 4.55 0.15 14.91
C GLY A 112 5.23 1.21 15.78
N VAL A 113 6.50 1.03 16.14
CA VAL A 113 7.29 2.08 16.81
C VAL A 113 7.90 3.01 15.77
N GLY A 114 7.11 4.01 15.35
CA GLY A 114 7.60 5.12 14.54
C GLY A 114 8.38 6.16 15.36
N ARG A 115 8.86 7.22 14.70
CA ARG A 115 9.65 8.31 15.32
C ARG A 115 9.00 8.91 16.57
N VAL A 116 7.68 9.11 16.54
CA VAL A 116 6.92 9.72 17.65
C VAL A 116 6.82 8.78 18.85
N THR A 117 6.38 7.54 18.63
CA THR A 117 6.28 6.51 19.67
C THR A 117 7.65 6.21 20.27
N GLY A 118 8.68 6.07 19.43
CA GLY A 118 10.05 5.84 19.87
C GLY A 118 10.57 6.96 20.77
N ALA A 119 10.34 8.23 20.41
CA ALA A 119 10.71 9.36 21.25
C ALA A 119 9.94 9.39 22.59
N ALA A 120 8.66 9.02 22.58
CA ALA A 120 7.84 8.96 23.80
C ALA A 120 8.28 7.85 24.77
N LEU A 121 8.74 6.72 24.23
CA LEU A 121 9.32 5.61 25.00
C LEU A 121 10.70 5.97 25.54
N GLN A 122 11.57 6.57 24.72
CA GLN A 122 12.90 7.01 25.14
C GLN A 122 12.86 8.05 26.27
N LYS A 123 11.90 9.00 26.23
CA LYS A 123 11.69 9.97 27.33
C LYS A 123 11.37 9.32 28.67
N ARG A 124 10.95 8.06 28.68
CA ARG A 124 10.69 7.25 29.88
C ARG A 124 11.83 6.28 30.22
N GLY A 125 12.97 6.39 29.54
CA GLY A 125 14.10 5.49 29.74
C GLY A 125 13.94 4.12 29.06
N ILE A 126 12.87 3.89 28.30
CA ILE A 126 12.65 2.65 27.56
C ILE A 126 13.43 2.73 26.24
N ARG A 127 14.57 2.02 26.17
CA ARG A 127 15.45 2.06 24.99
C ARG A 127 15.48 0.73 24.26
N THR A 128 15.42 -0.38 24.99
CA THR A 128 15.45 -1.74 24.46
C THR A 128 14.09 -2.40 24.53
N ILE A 129 13.92 -3.51 23.80
CA ILE A 129 12.73 -4.35 23.92
C ILE A 129 12.64 -4.94 25.33
N ALA A 130 13.76 -5.31 25.96
CA ALA A 130 13.79 -5.74 27.35
C ALA A 130 13.22 -4.68 28.32
N ASP A 131 13.56 -3.40 28.12
CA ASP A 131 13.03 -2.31 28.96
C ASP A 131 11.51 -2.19 28.82
N LEU A 132 10.99 -2.34 27.59
CA LEU A 132 9.57 -2.28 27.30
C LEU A 132 8.83 -3.49 27.88
N ARG A 133 9.42 -4.69 27.76
CA ARG A 133 8.86 -5.96 28.25
C ARG A 133 8.67 -5.94 29.77
N ARG A 134 9.54 -5.24 30.51
CA ARG A 134 9.44 -5.05 31.96
C ARG A 134 8.31 -4.10 32.38
N GLN A 135 7.69 -3.37 31.45
CA GLN A 135 6.60 -2.45 31.78
C GLN A 135 5.27 -3.20 31.96
N PRO A 136 4.43 -2.79 32.93
CA PRO A 136 3.07 -3.32 33.05
C PRO A 136 2.23 -3.02 31.80
N ALA A 137 1.45 -4.00 31.33
CA ALA A 137 0.59 -3.85 30.15
C ALA A 137 -0.41 -2.70 30.32
N GLU A 138 -0.95 -2.51 31.52
CA GLU A 138 -1.89 -1.44 31.86
C GLU A 138 -1.25 -0.06 31.72
N MET A 139 0.04 0.08 32.04
CA MET A 139 0.77 1.33 31.88
C MET A 139 0.87 1.70 30.41
N LEU A 140 1.26 0.75 29.57
CA LEU A 140 1.37 0.94 28.13
C LEU A 140 0.00 1.23 27.51
N ARG A 141 -1.06 0.52 27.94
CA ARG A 141 -2.43 0.76 27.46
C ARG A 141 -2.96 2.13 27.87
N ARG A 142 -2.74 2.58 29.12
CA ARG A 142 -3.15 3.93 29.56
C ARG A 142 -2.51 5.04 28.73
N GLN A 143 -1.28 4.83 28.28
CA GLN A 143 -0.54 5.84 27.55
C GLN A 143 -0.79 5.81 26.03
N PHE A 144 -0.83 4.62 25.44
CA PHE A 144 -0.85 4.44 23.99
C PHE A 144 -2.14 3.78 23.49
N GLY A 145 -3.12 3.55 24.37
CA GLY A 145 -4.36 2.84 24.04
C GLY A 145 -4.10 1.41 23.60
N GLU A 146 -4.87 0.94 22.62
CA GLU A 146 -4.71 -0.39 22.00
C GLU A 146 -3.30 -0.61 21.43
N HIS A 147 -2.66 0.45 20.93
CA HIS A 147 -1.29 0.37 20.45
C HIS A 147 -0.32 -0.02 21.57
N GLY A 148 -0.57 0.43 22.81
CA GLY A 148 0.24 0.04 23.98
C GLY A 148 0.13 -1.44 24.32
N GLN A 149 -1.07 -2.02 24.21
CA GLN A 149 -1.27 -3.45 24.40
C GLN A 149 -0.57 -4.25 23.29
N GLN A 150 -0.60 -3.77 22.05
CA GLN A 150 0.12 -4.38 20.94
C GLN A 150 1.64 -4.33 21.16
N LEU A 151 2.18 -3.19 21.59
CA LEU A 151 3.61 -3.05 21.91
C LEU A 151 4.05 -4.02 23.01
N TRP A 152 3.22 -4.19 24.03
CA TRP A 152 3.48 -5.16 25.09
C TRP A 152 3.52 -6.59 24.55
N ARG A 153 2.57 -6.99 23.71
CA ARG A 153 2.56 -8.32 23.06
C ARG A 153 3.81 -8.55 22.20
N LEU A 154 4.16 -7.59 21.35
CA LEU A 154 5.34 -7.70 20.48
C LEU A 154 6.64 -7.76 21.29
N ALA A 155 6.74 -7.02 22.41
CA ALA A 155 7.88 -7.12 23.31
C ALA A 155 8.02 -8.51 23.96
N HIS A 156 6.90 -9.24 24.09
CA HIS A 156 6.88 -10.63 24.53
C HIS A 156 7.01 -11.64 23.38
N GLY A 157 7.28 -11.17 22.15
CA GLY A 157 7.40 -12.02 20.95
C GLY A 157 6.08 -12.59 20.45
N ILE A 158 4.95 -12.08 20.94
CA ILE A 158 3.61 -12.56 20.61
C ILE A 158 3.07 -11.79 19.40
N ASP A 159 2.87 -12.50 18.29
CA ASP A 159 2.16 -12.02 17.11
C ASP A 159 1.35 -13.19 16.50
N GLU A 160 0.03 -13.10 16.59
CA GLU A 160 -0.91 -14.13 16.15
C GLU A 160 -1.44 -13.89 14.73
N ARG A 161 -1.00 -12.81 14.06
CA ARG A 161 -1.47 -12.48 12.72
C ARG A 161 -1.01 -13.56 11.73
N PRO A 162 -1.92 -14.23 10.99
CA PRO A 162 -1.53 -15.22 9.99
C PRO A 162 -0.90 -14.54 8.77
N VAL A 163 -0.10 -15.28 7.99
CA VAL A 163 0.23 -14.88 6.62
C VAL A 163 -1.05 -15.00 5.79
N VAL A 164 -1.48 -13.90 5.19
CA VAL A 164 -2.68 -13.83 4.37
C VAL A 164 -2.23 -13.70 2.93
N ALA A 165 -2.53 -14.72 2.12
CA ALA A 165 -2.30 -14.64 0.68
C ALA A 165 -3.00 -13.38 0.14
N GLU A 166 -2.29 -12.60 -0.68
CA GLU A 166 -2.75 -11.29 -1.15
C GLU A 166 -4.21 -11.35 -1.63
N HIS A 167 -5.10 -10.61 -0.95
CA HIS A 167 -6.46 -10.37 -1.41
C HIS A 167 -6.46 -9.21 -2.40
N GLU A 168 -7.44 -9.22 -3.30
CA GLU A 168 -7.64 -8.16 -4.27
C GLU A 168 -7.54 -6.76 -3.64
N ALA A 169 -6.89 -5.83 -4.35
CA ALA A 169 -6.74 -4.45 -3.91
C ALA A 169 -8.09 -3.90 -3.46
N LYS A 170 -8.19 -3.38 -2.23
CA LYS A 170 -9.45 -2.83 -1.68
C LYS A 170 -9.76 -1.42 -2.18
N SER A 171 -8.76 -0.77 -2.78
CA SER A 171 -8.87 0.54 -3.39
C SER A 171 -7.78 0.75 -4.44
N ILE A 172 -8.04 1.65 -5.38
CA ILE A 172 -7.08 2.15 -6.36
C ILE A 172 -7.05 3.68 -6.21
N SER A 173 -5.88 4.24 -5.95
CA SER A 173 -5.71 5.67 -5.73
C SER A 173 -4.47 6.24 -6.42
N HIS A 174 -4.44 7.55 -6.56
CA HIS A 174 -3.28 8.29 -6.99
C HIS A 174 -3.21 9.65 -6.30
N GLU A 175 -1.99 10.12 -6.04
CA GLU A 175 -1.77 11.39 -5.34
C GLU A 175 -0.50 12.08 -5.85
N THR A 176 -0.53 13.41 -5.81
CA THR A 176 0.58 14.28 -6.19
C THR A 176 0.96 15.13 -4.99
N THR A 177 2.24 15.07 -4.60
CA THR A 177 2.84 16.03 -3.66
C THR A 177 3.45 17.18 -4.46
N PHE A 178 3.06 18.41 -4.15
CA PHE A 178 3.51 19.59 -4.85
C PHE A 178 4.88 20.05 -4.34
N ALA A 179 5.70 20.62 -5.24
CA ALA A 179 6.98 21.23 -4.88
C ALA A 179 6.81 22.52 -4.06
N ARG A 180 5.68 23.22 -4.25
CA ARG A 180 5.24 24.40 -3.51
C ARG A 180 3.76 24.24 -3.18
N ASP A 181 3.32 24.77 -2.06
CA ASP A 181 1.91 24.69 -1.69
C ASP A 181 1.03 25.46 -2.69
N ILE A 182 -0.07 24.85 -3.11
CA ILE A 182 -0.97 25.38 -4.16
C ILE A 182 -2.31 25.75 -3.54
N ALA A 183 -2.74 26.99 -3.75
CA ALA A 183 -4.07 27.49 -3.36
C ALA A 183 -4.98 27.79 -4.57
N ASP A 184 -4.42 27.85 -5.77
CA ASP A 184 -5.14 28.19 -6.99
C ASP A 184 -6.16 27.08 -7.36
N PRO A 185 -7.48 27.36 -7.32
CA PRO A 185 -8.51 26.38 -7.62
C PRO A 185 -8.38 25.74 -9.01
N ASP A 186 -7.93 26.48 -10.01
CA ASP A 186 -7.87 25.99 -11.39
C ASP A 186 -6.70 25.02 -11.57
N ILE A 187 -5.57 25.31 -10.93
CA ILE A 187 -4.44 24.37 -10.86
C ILE A 187 -4.86 23.10 -10.12
N LEU A 188 -5.55 23.22 -8.98
CA LEU A 188 -6.00 22.06 -8.20
C LEU A 188 -6.99 21.19 -8.99
N ARG A 189 -7.93 21.81 -9.72
CA ARG A 189 -8.88 21.08 -10.58
C ARG A 189 -8.17 20.37 -11.73
N ALA A 190 -7.21 21.02 -12.39
CA ALA A 190 -6.45 20.41 -13.47
C ALA A 190 -5.66 19.18 -12.99
N VAL A 191 -4.99 19.29 -11.84
CA VAL A 191 -4.28 18.16 -11.23
C VAL A 191 -5.24 17.05 -10.83
N LEU A 192 -6.38 17.40 -10.21
CA LEU A 192 -7.37 16.40 -9.79
C LEU A 192 -7.97 15.64 -10.99
N LEU A 193 -8.17 16.32 -12.12
CA LEU A 193 -8.65 15.68 -13.35
C LEU A 193 -7.62 14.68 -13.89
N ASP A 194 -6.34 15.06 -13.94
CA ASP A 194 -5.26 14.14 -14.34
C ASP A 194 -5.18 12.92 -13.40
N LEU A 195 -5.27 13.12 -12.09
CA LEU A 195 -5.34 12.02 -11.12
C LEU A 195 -6.56 11.12 -11.36
N THR A 196 -7.70 11.72 -11.72
CA THR A 196 -8.94 10.99 -12.02
C THR A 196 -8.80 10.12 -13.25
N GLU A 197 -8.22 10.65 -14.34
CA GLU A 197 -7.95 9.89 -15.56
C GLU A 197 -7.04 8.70 -15.28
N GLN A 198 -5.97 8.90 -14.49
CA GLN A 198 -5.05 7.83 -14.12
C GLN A 198 -5.70 6.75 -13.24
N VAL A 199 -6.54 7.13 -12.28
CA VAL A 199 -7.26 6.17 -11.42
C VAL A 199 -8.30 5.40 -12.24
N ALA A 200 -9.09 6.08 -13.08
CA ALA A 200 -10.09 5.47 -13.93
C ALA A 200 -9.47 4.49 -14.95
N TRP A 201 -8.35 4.86 -15.56
CA TRP A 201 -7.57 3.97 -16.43
C TRP A 201 -7.09 2.71 -15.68
N ARG A 202 -6.58 2.86 -14.44
CA ARG A 202 -6.16 1.70 -13.63
C ARG A 202 -7.33 0.80 -13.26
N LEU A 203 -8.48 1.36 -12.88
CA LEU A 203 -9.70 0.61 -12.62
C LEU A 203 -10.07 -0.28 -13.81
N ARG A 204 -10.19 0.32 -15.01
CA ARG A 204 -10.51 -0.40 -16.25
C ARG A 204 -9.46 -1.46 -16.60
N ARG A 205 -8.18 -1.12 -16.48
CA ARG A 205 -7.07 -2.06 -16.72
C ARG A 205 -7.12 -3.29 -15.81
N HIS A 206 -7.59 -3.12 -14.57
CA HIS A 206 -7.75 -4.20 -13.61
C HIS A 206 -9.15 -4.85 -13.65
N GLY A 207 -10.03 -4.44 -14.57
CA GLY A 207 -11.41 -4.92 -14.64
C GLY A 207 -12.22 -4.61 -13.38
N LYS A 208 -11.88 -3.55 -12.66
CA LYS A 208 -12.51 -3.16 -11.39
C LYS A 208 -13.43 -1.96 -11.59
N ARG A 209 -14.60 -2.01 -10.95
CA ARG A 209 -15.53 -0.90 -10.79
C ARG A 209 -15.73 -0.67 -9.30
N GLY A 210 -15.76 0.57 -8.84
CA GLY A 210 -15.94 0.87 -7.42
C GLY A 210 -17.02 1.89 -7.13
N ARG A 211 -17.59 1.85 -5.92
CA ARG A 211 -18.68 2.73 -5.49
C ARG A 211 -18.20 4.01 -4.82
N THR A 212 -17.14 3.93 -4.02
CA THR A 212 -16.75 5.04 -3.13
C THR A 212 -15.60 5.82 -3.74
N VAL A 213 -15.86 7.08 -4.09
CA VAL A 213 -14.85 8.04 -4.54
C VAL A 213 -14.35 8.83 -3.34
N GLN A 214 -13.03 8.95 -3.20
CA GLN A 214 -12.36 9.57 -2.07
C GLN A 214 -11.47 10.72 -2.56
N LEU A 215 -11.48 11.83 -1.84
CA LEU A 215 -10.60 12.98 -1.99
C LEU A 215 -9.69 13.07 -0.76
N LYS A 216 -8.39 13.24 -0.99
CA LYS A 216 -7.37 13.40 0.04
C LYS A 216 -6.66 14.73 -0.14
N LEU A 217 -6.67 15.54 0.91
CA LEU A 217 -6.05 16.85 0.99
C LEU A 217 -5.02 16.83 2.12
N ARG A 218 -3.80 17.28 1.88
CA ARG A 218 -2.80 17.47 2.94
C ARG A 218 -2.17 18.85 2.84
N PHE A 219 -2.06 19.48 4.00
CA PHE A 219 -1.53 20.84 4.16
C PHE A 219 -0.04 20.82 4.55
N ASP A 220 0.55 22.01 4.68
CA ASP A 220 1.96 22.23 5.04
C ASP A 220 2.31 21.73 6.45
N ASP A 221 1.37 21.80 7.38
CA ASP A 221 1.42 21.26 8.74
C ASP A 221 1.29 19.72 8.80
N PHE A 222 1.25 19.05 7.64
CA PHE A 222 1.03 17.61 7.45
C PHE A 222 -0.35 17.08 7.91
N ARG A 223 -1.25 17.95 8.37
CA ARG A 223 -2.64 17.58 8.65
C ARG A 223 -3.27 17.08 7.35
N THR A 224 -3.96 15.94 7.45
CA THR A 224 -4.59 15.29 6.30
C THR A 224 -6.10 15.27 6.50
N VAL A 225 -6.83 15.75 5.51
CA VAL A 225 -8.28 15.72 5.43
C VAL A 225 -8.68 14.74 4.33
N THR A 226 -9.61 13.85 4.63
CA THR A 226 -10.21 12.93 3.65
C THR A 226 -11.71 13.19 3.57
N ARG A 227 -12.23 13.21 2.35
CA ARG A 227 -13.66 13.23 2.04
C ARG A 227 -13.99 12.05 1.15
N ALA A 228 -15.20 11.52 1.28
CA ALA A 228 -15.63 10.41 0.47
C ALA A 228 -17.10 10.54 0.12
N HIS A 229 -17.48 10.02 -1.04
CA HIS A 229 -18.86 9.88 -1.45
C HIS A 229 -19.04 8.53 -2.14
N SER A 230 -20.07 7.79 -1.73
CA SER A 230 -20.43 6.51 -2.35
C SER A 230 -21.55 6.73 -3.35
N LEU A 231 -21.29 6.35 -4.60
CA LEU A 231 -22.27 6.30 -5.67
C LEU A 231 -23.20 5.10 -5.47
N ARG A 232 -24.39 5.17 -6.08
CA ARG A 232 -25.37 4.09 -6.07
C ARG A 232 -24.83 2.85 -6.77
N ASP A 233 -24.32 3.04 -7.98
CA ASP A 233 -23.78 1.99 -8.83
C ASP A 233 -22.26 2.11 -8.90
N ALA A 234 -21.57 0.97 -8.92
CA ALA A 234 -20.12 0.96 -9.07
C ALA A 234 -19.73 1.49 -10.45
N THR A 235 -18.63 2.22 -10.54
CA THR A 235 -18.20 2.83 -11.79
C THR A 235 -16.69 2.76 -11.95
N ASP A 236 -16.27 2.71 -13.20
CA ASP A 236 -14.92 2.92 -13.69
C ASP A 236 -14.88 4.06 -14.74
N ALA A 237 -16.01 4.74 -14.95
CA ALA A 237 -16.15 5.82 -15.92
C ALA A 237 -15.51 7.10 -15.39
N THR A 238 -14.59 7.66 -16.18
CA THR A 238 -13.78 8.83 -15.77
C THR A 238 -14.68 10.01 -15.41
N GLN A 239 -15.74 10.24 -16.20
CA GLN A 239 -16.64 11.38 -16.00
C GLN A 239 -17.43 11.30 -14.69
N ALA A 240 -17.93 10.12 -14.33
CA ALA A 240 -18.69 9.94 -13.09
C ALA A 240 -17.80 10.13 -11.86
N ILE A 241 -16.58 9.58 -11.91
CA ILE A 241 -15.58 9.75 -10.86
C ILE A 241 -15.19 11.24 -10.74
N TRP A 242 -14.91 11.89 -11.88
CA TRP A 242 -14.55 13.31 -11.94
C TRP A 242 -15.62 14.21 -11.32
N GLN A 243 -16.87 14.05 -11.75
CA GLN A 243 -17.99 14.84 -11.22
C GLN A 243 -18.12 14.70 -9.70
N THR A 244 -17.88 13.50 -9.18
CA THR A 244 -17.98 13.22 -7.75
C THR A 244 -16.84 13.87 -6.98
N VAL A 245 -15.60 13.66 -7.42
CA VAL A 245 -14.42 14.16 -6.71
C VAL A 245 -14.27 15.68 -6.84
N SER A 246 -14.69 16.26 -7.98
CA SER A 246 -14.69 17.71 -8.17
C SER A 246 -15.67 18.40 -7.22
N GLN A 247 -16.86 17.84 -7.01
CA GLN A 247 -17.81 18.35 -6.02
C GLN A 247 -17.27 18.29 -4.59
N LEU A 248 -16.52 17.23 -4.24
CA LEU A 248 -15.86 17.15 -2.94
C LEU A 248 -14.80 18.24 -2.79
N LEU A 249 -14.03 18.53 -3.84
CA LEU A 249 -13.03 19.60 -3.83
C LEU A 249 -13.69 20.97 -3.72
N ASP A 250 -14.73 21.25 -4.53
CA ASP A 250 -15.43 22.53 -4.53
C ASP A 250 -16.05 22.85 -3.17
N ARG A 251 -16.56 21.85 -2.44
CA ARG A 251 -17.06 22.02 -1.07
C ARG A 251 -15.99 22.41 -0.07
N GLU A 252 -14.78 21.87 -0.20
CA GLU A 252 -13.66 22.23 0.68
C GLU A 252 -13.11 23.61 0.29
N LEU A 253 -13.00 23.93 -1.00
CA LEU A 253 -12.61 25.27 -1.45
C LEU A 253 -13.59 26.35 -0.98
N ALA A 254 -14.89 26.08 -1.01
CA ALA A 254 -15.93 26.99 -0.49
C ALA A 254 -15.81 27.27 1.01
N GLN A 255 -15.15 26.38 1.77
CA GLN A 255 -14.88 26.57 3.20
C GLN A 255 -13.59 27.37 3.47
N GLY A 256 -12.85 27.78 2.44
CA GLY A 256 -11.62 28.56 2.59
C GLY A 256 -10.47 27.75 3.15
N ILE A 257 -10.22 26.56 2.60
CA ILE A 257 -9.10 25.71 3.03
C ILE A 257 -7.72 26.37 2.79
N PRO A 258 -6.71 26.09 3.64
CA PRO A 258 -5.34 26.51 3.41
C PRO A 258 -4.74 25.95 2.11
N PRO A 259 -3.62 26.51 1.63
CA PRO A 259 -2.86 25.97 0.50
C PRO A 259 -2.50 24.49 0.70
N LEU A 260 -2.58 23.70 -0.38
CA LEU A 260 -2.35 22.26 -0.35
C LEU A 260 -0.90 21.91 -0.67
N ARG A 261 -0.29 21.04 0.14
CA ARG A 261 0.99 20.36 -0.12
C ARG A 261 0.80 19.11 -0.96
N LEU A 262 -0.33 18.42 -0.81
CA LEU A 262 -0.64 17.19 -1.54
C LEU A 262 -2.14 17.11 -1.82
N LEU A 263 -2.44 16.68 -3.05
CA LEU A 263 -3.78 16.39 -3.54
C LEU A 263 -3.82 14.94 -4.04
N GLY A 264 -4.80 14.19 -3.60
CA GLY A 264 -4.98 12.79 -3.99
C GLY A 264 -6.43 12.42 -4.15
N MET A 265 -6.68 11.37 -4.92
CA MET A 265 -8.00 10.77 -5.03
C MET A 265 -7.92 9.25 -5.11
N GLY A 266 -8.96 8.55 -4.67
CA GLY A 266 -9.07 7.11 -4.78
C GLY A 266 -10.49 6.62 -5.04
N VAL A 267 -10.60 5.38 -5.52
CA VAL A 267 -11.86 4.65 -5.63
C VAL A 267 -11.74 3.34 -4.84
N SER A 268 -12.77 3.01 -4.08
CA SER A 268 -12.87 1.78 -3.29
C SER A 268 -14.28 1.20 -3.33
N GLY A 269 -14.51 0.10 -2.60
CA GLY A 269 -15.80 -0.57 -2.59
C GLY A 269 -16.06 -1.23 -3.93
N PHE A 270 -15.12 -2.07 -4.35
CA PHE A 270 -15.23 -2.83 -5.60
C PHE A 270 -16.34 -3.87 -5.50
N ASP A 271 -17.08 -4.06 -6.59
CA ASP A 271 -18.04 -5.15 -6.67
C ASP A 271 -17.29 -6.48 -6.61
N GLU A 272 -17.69 -7.36 -5.68
CA GLU A 272 -17.11 -8.70 -5.55
C GLU A 272 -17.60 -9.65 -6.65
N ASP A 273 -18.58 -9.26 -7.47
CA ASP A 273 -19.11 -10.05 -8.58
C ASP A 273 -19.36 -9.19 -9.83
N ALA A 274 -18.40 -9.18 -10.75
CA ALA A 274 -18.49 -8.47 -12.03
C ALA A 274 -19.55 -9.03 -13.01
N ASP A 275 -20.34 -10.03 -12.60
CA ASP A 275 -21.29 -10.76 -13.47
C ASP A 275 -22.77 -10.43 -13.21
N SER A 276 -23.06 -9.47 -12.32
CA SER A 276 -24.44 -9.02 -12.09
C SER A 276 -24.85 -7.92 -13.08
N GLY A 277 -25.30 -8.38 -14.25
CA GLY A 277 -26.41 -7.81 -15.03
C GLY A 277 -26.40 -6.31 -15.30
N ARG A 278 -26.04 -5.94 -16.54
CA ARG A 278 -26.44 -4.66 -17.15
C ARG A 278 -27.97 -4.54 -17.13
N GLN A 279 -28.53 -3.79 -16.18
CA GLN A 279 -29.83 -3.17 -16.41
C GLN A 279 -29.57 -1.88 -17.18
N GLY A 280 -29.77 -1.92 -18.50
CA GLY A 280 -29.61 -0.77 -19.37
C GLY A 280 -30.55 0.35 -18.93
N ASP A 281 -29.98 1.49 -18.53
CA ASP A 281 -30.76 2.68 -18.24
C ASP A 281 -31.29 3.26 -19.56
N LEU A 282 -32.58 3.62 -19.59
CA LEU A 282 -33.30 4.11 -20.78
C LEU A 282 -32.81 5.50 -21.25
N PHE A 283 -31.76 6.05 -20.62
CA PHE A 283 -31.08 7.30 -20.95
C PHE A 283 -29.60 7.11 -21.39
N ALA A 284 -29.24 5.91 -21.86
CA ALA A 284 -27.87 5.46 -22.18
C ALA A 284 -27.04 6.31 -23.18
N GLY A 285 -27.58 7.35 -23.82
CA GLY A 285 -26.87 8.10 -24.85
C GLY A 285 -25.58 8.77 -24.36
N ALA A 286 -25.65 9.53 -23.27
CA ALA A 286 -24.50 10.26 -22.74
C ALA A 286 -23.48 9.36 -22.01
N ALA A 287 -23.96 8.30 -21.36
CA ALA A 287 -23.10 7.31 -20.69
C ALA A 287 -22.30 6.48 -21.71
N ALA A 288 -22.95 6.01 -22.78
CA ALA A 288 -22.30 5.24 -23.84
C ALA A 288 -21.27 6.05 -24.62
N GLU A 289 -21.53 7.33 -24.87
CA GLU A 289 -20.56 8.24 -25.50
C GLU A 289 -19.34 8.48 -24.60
N SER A 290 -19.55 8.67 -23.30
CA SER A 290 -18.46 8.84 -22.33
C SER A 290 -17.58 7.59 -22.20
N GLU A 291 -18.20 6.40 -22.19
CA GLU A 291 -17.51 5.09 -22.20
C GLU A 291 -16.72 4.85 -23.49
N ALA A 292 -17.23 5.30 -24.64
CA ALA A 292 -16.50 5.20 -25.90
C ALA A 292 -15.25 6.10 -25.90
N VAL A 293 -15.37 7.33 -25.37
CA VAL A 293 -14.23 8.24 -25.23
C VAL A 293 -13.19 7.69 -24.25
N ASP A 294 -13.62 7.06 -23.15
CA ASP A 294 -12.73 6.41 -22.19
C ASP A 294 -11.95 5.25 -22.84
N ARG A 295 -12.62 4.39 -23.61
CA ARG A 295 -11.97 3.28 -24.34
C ARG A 295 -10.96 3.77 -25.37
N ILE A 296 -11.29 4.82 -26.12
CA ILE A 296 -10.37 5.43 -27.10
C ILE A 296 -9.13 6.00 -26.39
N ALA A 297 -9.32 6.72 -25.28
CA ALA A 297 -8.21 7.26 -24.49
C ALA A 297 -7.31 6.13 -23.93
N ASP A 298 -7.92 5.03 -23.48
CA ASP A 298 -7.20 3.87 -22.96
C ASP A 298 -6.36 3.18 -24.04
N ASP A 299 -6.93 2.94 -25.22
CA ASP A 299 -6.24 2.31 -26.36
C ASP A 299 -5.01 3.12 -26.79
N ILE A 300 -5.12 4.45 -26.78
CA ILE A 300 -4.02 5.34 -27.10
C ILE A 300 -2.97 5.32 -25.99
N ASN A 301 -3.38 5.36 -24.72
CA ASN A 301 -2.44 5.27 -23.59
C ASN A 301 -1.75 3.90 -23.50
N ALA A 302 -2.39 2.82 -23.93
CA ALA A 302 -1.80 1.49 -24.03
C ALA A 302 -0.76 1.40 -25.16
N ARG A 303 -1.00 2.06 -26.30
CA ARG A 303 -0.10 2.05 -27.46
C ARG A 303 1.10 3.00 -27.32
N PHE A 304 0.95 4.13 -26.64
CA PHE A 304 1.97 5.18 -26.60
C PHE A 304 2.57 5.46 -25.20
N GLY A 305 2.26 4.63 -24.21
CA GLY A 305 2.87 4.71 -22.87
C GLY A 305 2.29 5.84 -22.01
N GLY A 306 1.08 5.62 -21.48
CA GLY A 306 0.53 6.20 -20.24
C GLY A 306 0.46 7.74 -20.07
N LYS A 307 0.88 8.56 -21.04
CA LYS A 307 0.97 10.02 -20.87
C LYS A 307 0.59 10.86 -22.10
N VAL A 308 -0.11 10.30 -23.10
CA VAL A 308 -0.22 10.97 -24.41
C VAL A 308 -1.50 11.78 -24.62
N LEU A 309 -2.60 11.48 -23.92
CA LEU A 309 -3.84 12.25 -24.02
C LEU A 309 -4.46 12.55 -22.67
N GLN A 310 -4.62 13.85 -22.39
CA GLN A 310 -5.49 14.40 -21.36
C GLN A 310 -6.70 15.03 -22.06
N ARG A 311 -7.92 14.86 -21.53
CA ARG A 311 -9.11 15.52 -22.12
C ARG A 311 -8.94 17.05 -22.08
N ALA A 312 -9.20 17.70 -23.21
CA ALA A 312 -8.99 19.13 -23.40
C ALA A 312 -10.00 20.00 -22.61
N ARG A 313 -9.79 20.15 -21.30
CA ARG A 313 -10.30 21.28 -20.50
C ARG A 313 -9.24 21.98 -19.66
N GLY A 314 -7.96 21.60 -19.80
CA GLY A 314 -6.84 22.14 -19.00
C GLY A 314 -5.67 22.71 -19.81
N CYS A 315 -5.86 23.11 -21.08
CA CYS A 315 -4.77 23.71 -21.85
C CYS A 315 -4.78 25.25 -21.69
N HIS A 316 -4.18 25.74 -20.60
CA HIS A 316 -3.67 27.12 -20.59
C HIS A 316 -2.15 27.07 -20.77
N LYS A 317 -1.72 27.46 -21.98
CA LYS A 317 -0.33 27.80 -22.28
C LYS A 317 0.02 29.08 -21.51
N GLY A 318 0.80 28.95 -20.45
CA GLY A 318 1.58 30.03 -19.86
C GLY A 318 3.04 29.61 -19.86
N ARG A 319 3.89 30.39 -20.54
CA ARG A 319 5.35 30.24 -20.58
C ARG A 319 5.99 30.29 -19.20
#